data_AF-M9MH01-F1
#
_entry.id   AF-M9MH01-F1
#
_cell.length_a   1.000
_cell.length_b   1.000
_cell.length_c   1.000
_cell.angle_alpha   90.00
_cell.angle_beta   90.00
_cell.angle_gamma   90.00
#
_symmetry.space_group_name_H-M   'P 1'
#
loop_
_entity.id
_entity.type
_entity.pdbx_description
1 polymer ?
#
loop_
_entity_poly.entity_id
_entity_poly.type
_entity_poly.pdbx_seq_one_letter_code
_entity_poly.pdbx_strand_id
1 'polypeptide(L)'
;MPSYRAAQPPAAPPSTSKGLVSVMLTPFMALAFVLLHAIYQLAILARSVASAVSRATRRRSHRPASSFASLAELLAEHECAPESVRVPDHLAVVLADAAPSSLRLYLSTQWMRLHSSSTKSGDFHATYQAAVEAKHVEDAATLIHLAAISGVRRLSIYTCEPLGAQALQHLTRHLHLAYKIRGVIHPTSSQQSEPSEPSPWKYTELRRRTRLRRADGSDASTPSAPGSPASSDSEAAPSSLDETLASSYTAETEPFSYDVCSATVDIRLGLSSPTLPSDPSLQVVLLSHCDGQDHFAHLVSTHVHERARSYLSTVVLSDIASSSRFSASRLRKAWVSRRERFVGDLDVARLDAHLRGAGYLDEPELLVVRGSRPSLRRLYGFPAWPLRITDLFYDETLQPHARYATHDFVAALRKLARAEQRHGK
;
A
#
# COMPACT_ATOMS: atom_id res chain seq x y z
N MET A 1 -65.92 -8.07 -38.12
CA MET A 1 -65.04 -9.20 -38.48
C MET A 1 -64.88 -10.10 -37.25
N PRO A 2 -65.70 -11.14 -37.07
CA PRO A 2 -65.58 -12.07 -35.96
C PRO A 2 -64.47 -13.09 -36.26
N SER A 3 -63.50 -13.19 -35.35
CA SER A 3 -62.36 -14.11 -35.48
C SER A 3 -62.74 -15.51 -35.03
N TYR A 4 -62.63 -16.48 -35.94
CA TYR A 4 -62.88 -17.90 -35.72
C TYR A 4 -61.90 -18.45 -34.67
N ARG A 5 -62.42 -18.87 -33.51
CA ARG A 5 -61.68 -19.60 -32.49
C ARG A 5 -61.62 -21.07 -32.90
N ALA A 6 -60.50 -21.49 -33.49
CA ALA A 6 -60.25 -22.88 -33.86
C ALA A 6 -60.25 -23.77 -32.61
N ALA A 7 -61.01 -24.86 -32.66
CA ALA A 7 -61.13 -25.85 -31.61
C ALA A 7 -59.78 -26.52 -31.34
N GLN A 8 -59.35 -26.48 -30.09
CA GLN A 8 -58.14 -27.12 -29.59
C GLN A 8 -58.41 -28.64 -29.46
N PRO A 9 -57.58 -29.52 -30.06
CA PRO A 9 -57.82 -30.96 -29.99
C PRO A 9 -57.66 -31.48 -28.56
N PRO A 10 -58.38 -32.56 -28.20
CA PRO A 10 -58.38 -33.11 -26.85
C PRO A 10 -56.98 -33.54 -26.42
N ALA A 11 -56.56 -33.07 -25.24
CA ALA A 11 -55.28 -33.41 -24.63
C ALA A 11 -55.18 -34.92 -24.42
N ALA A 12 -54.12 -35.52 -24.96
CA ALA A 12 -53.80 -36.93 -24.75
C ALA A 12 -53.59 -37.22 -23.25
N PRO A 13 -54.02 -38.41 -22.76
CA PRO A 13 -53.89 -38.75 -21.35
C PRO A 13 -52.40 -38.83 -20.95
N PRO A 14 -52.02 -38.31 -19.76
CA PRO A 14 -50.64 -38.37 -19.30
C PRO A 14 -50.24 -39.84 -19.08
N SER A 15 -49.21 -40.29 -19.80
CA SER A 15 -48.62 -41.61 -19.62
C SER A 15 -48.02 -41.74 -18.21
N THR A 16 -48.74 -42.40 -17.30
CA THR A 16 -48.46 -42.54 -15.86
C THR A 16 -47.35 -43.54 -15.49
N SER A 17 -46.66 -44.14 -16.46
CA SER A 17 -45.65 -45.18 -16.20
C SER A 17 -44.26 -44.66 -15.80
N LYS A 18 -43.98 -43.35 -15.90
CA LYS A 18 -42.68 -42.77 -15.52
C LYS A 18 -42.50 -42.54 -14.00
N GLY A 19 -43.58 -42.60 -13.22
CA GLY A 19 -43.55 -42.29 -11.79
C GLY A 19 -42.86 -43.34 -10.93
N LEU A 20 -43.10 -44.63 -11.18
CA LEU A 20 -42.66 -45.71 -10.29
C LEU A 20 -41.15 -45.97 -10.38
N VAL A 21 -40.59 -45.92 -11.59
CA VAL A 21 -39.14 -46.01 -11.82
C VAL A 21 -38.43 -44.79 -11.22
N SER A 22 -39.00 -43.59 -11.36
CA SER A 22 -38.43 -42.38 -10.76
C SER A 22 -38.40 -42.48 -9.23
N VAL A 23 -39.49 -42.93 -8.60
CA VAL A 23 -39.59 -43.04 -7.12
C VAL A 23 -38.60 -44.08 -6.57
N MET A 24 -38.41 -45.20 -7.27
CA MET A 24 -37.43 -46.22 -6.88
C MET A 24 -35.99 -45.80 -7.13
N LEU A 25 -35.71 -45.02 -8.19
CA LEU A 25 -34.35 -44.61 -8.55
C LEU A 25 -33.83 -43.42 -7.73
N THR A 26 -34.74 -42.55 -7.26
CA THR A 26 -34.38 -41.34 -6.48
C THR A 26 -33.52 -41.64 -5.24
N PRO A 27 -33.83 -42.62 -4.37
CA PRO A 27 -32.99 -42.91 -3.21
C PRO A 27 -31.60 -43.42 -3.61
N PHE A 28 -31.47 -44.19 -4.69
CA PHE A 28 -30.17 -44.63 -5.18
C PHE A 28 -29.33 -43.49 -5.74
N MET A 29 -29.95 -42.56 -6.49
CA MET A 29 -29.26 -41.37 -6.99
C MET A 29 -28.86 -40.43 -5.85
N ALA A 30 -29.71 -40.27 -4.83
CA ALA A 30 -29.39 -39.49 -3.63
C ALA A 30 -28.23 -40.12 -2.86
N LEU A 31 -28.25 -41.44 -2.66
CA LEU A 31 -27.15 -42.17 -2.03
C LEU A 31 -25.85 -42.04 -2.83
N ALA A 32 -25.90 -42.22 -4.16
CA ALA A 32 -24.74 -42.05 -5.03
C ALA A 32 -24.18 -40.63 -4.96
N PHE A 33 -25.04 -39.61 -4.92
CA PHE A 33 -24.63 -38.22 -4.76
C PHE A 33 -23.97 -37.97 -3.40
N VAL A 34 -24.55 -38.48 -2.30
CA VAL A 34 -23.96 -38.37 -0.96
C VAL A 34 -22.59 -39.05 -0.91
N LEU A 35 -22.47 -40.23 -1.53
CA LEU A 35 -21.24 -41.01 -1.54
C LEU A 35 -20.15 -40.33 -2.39
N LEU A 36 -20.53 -39.79 -3.56
CA LEU A 36 -19.63 -38.99 -4.40
C LEU A 36 -19.19 -37.70 -3.67
N HIS A 37 -20.11 -37.04 -2.98
CA HIS A 37 -19.80 -35.84 -2.19
C HIS A 37 -18.86 -36.17 -1.03
N ALA A 38 -19.08 -37.29 -0.34
CA ALA A 38 -18.18 -37.76 0.72
C ALA A 38 -16.77 -38.05 0.18
N ILE A 39 -16.65 -38.72 -0.97
CA ILE A 39 -15.36 -38.96 -1.63
C ILE A 39 -14.69 -37.64 -2.03
N TYR A 40 -15.45 -36.69 -2.58
CA TYR A 40 -14.93 -35.36 -2.95
C TYR A 40 -14.39 -34.60 -1.73
N GLN A 41 -15.13 -34.59 -0.61
CA GLN A 41 -14.67 -33.94 0.62
C GLN A 41 -13.43 -34.63 1.19
N LEU A 42 -13.37 -35.98 1.13
CA LEU A 42 -12.22 -36.74 1.59
C LEU A 42 -10.98 -36.46 0.71
N ALA A 43 -11.16 -36.29 -0.61
CA ALA A 43 -10.09 -35.91 -1.52
C ALA A 43 -9.58 -34.48 -1.25
N ILE A 44 -10.47 -33.53 -0.97
CA ILE A 44 -10.09 -32.16 -0.55
C ILE A 44 -9.33 -32.21 0.76
N LEU A 45 -9.81 -32.97 1.75
CA LEU A 45 -9.16 -33.11 3.05
C LEU A 45 -7.79 -33.76 2.94
N ALA A 46 -7.66 -34.84 2.17
CA ALA A 46 -6.38 -35.50 1.93
C ALA A 46 -5.38 -34.54 1.27
N ARG A 47 -5.84 -33.74 0.30
CA ARG A 47 -5.01 -32.73 -0.38
C ARG A 47 -4.61 -31.58 0.56
N SER A 48 -5.52 -31.12 1.41
CA SER A 48 -5.23 -30.07 2.39
C SER A 48 -4.24 -30.56 3.46
N VAL A 49 -4.42 -31.78 3.99
CA VAL A 49 -3.49 -32.41 4.93
C VAL A 49 -2.12 -32.64 4.29
N ALA A 50 -2.06 -33.21 3.08
CA ALA A 50 -0.79 -33.40 2.36
C ALA A 50 -0.06 -32.06 2.14
N SER A 51 -0.78 -31.00 1.78
CA SER A 51 -0.21 -29.66 1.63
C SER A 51 0.26 -29.07 2.97
N ALA A 52 -0.43 -29.36 4.07
CA ALA A 52 -0.06 -28.89 5.41
C ALA A 52 1.17 -29.64 5.93
N VAL A 53 1.20 -30.96 5.77
CA VAL A 53 2.35 -31.81 6.12
C VAL A 53 3.56 -31.41 5.29
N SER A 54 3.43 -31.25 3.97
CA SER A 54 4.53 -30.78 3.11
C SER A 54 5.06 -29.41 3.53
N ARG A 55 4.18 -28.48 3.94
CA ARG A 55 4.58 -27.16 4.47
C ARG A 55 5.25 -27.26 5.85
N ALA A 56 4.84 -28.21 6.69
CA ALA A 56 5.41 -28.43 8.01
C ALA A 56 6.76 -29.15 7.97
N THR A 57 6.95 -30.07 7.01
CA THR A 57 8.18 -30.85 6.85
C THR A 57 9.23 -30.13 6.00
N ARG A 58 8.83 -29.17 5.16
CA ARG A 58 9.78 -28.27 4.49
C ARG A 58 10.48 -27.43 5.55
N ARG A 59 11.73 -27.81 5.84
CA ARG A 59 12.66 -27.03 6.64
C ARG A 59 12.76 -25.65 5.99
N ARG A 60 12.17 -24.63 6.61
CA ARG A 60 12.29 -23.26 6.11
C ARG A 60 13.77 -22.91 6.18
N SER A 61 14.37 -22.57 5.05
CA SER A 61 15.70 -22.00 5.09
C SER A 61 15.60 -20.68 5.86
N HIS A 62 16.27 -20.64 7.01
CA HIS A 62 16.33 -19.46 7.86
C HIS A 62 17.40 -18.48 7.38
N ARG A 63 17.81 -18.57 6.11
CA ARG A 63 18.83 -17.72 5.53
C ARG A 63 18.30 -16.29 5.53
N PRO A 64 18.98 -15.32 6.17
CA PRO A 64 18.53 -13.94 6.21
C PRO A 64 18.55 -13.34 4.80
N ALA A 65 17.64 -12.40 4.52
CA ALA A 65 17.57 -11.75 3.21
C ALA A 65 18.91 -11.11 2.80
N SER A 66 19.67 -10.58 3.75
CA SER A 66 20.98 -9.96 3.51
C SER A 66 22.05 -10.88 2.96
N SER A 67 21.83 -12.20 3.00
CA SER A 67 22.80 -13.18 2.52
C SER A 67 22.71 -13.46 1.03
N PHE A 68 21.68 -12.95 0.34
CA PHE A 68 21.51 -13.15 -1.10
C PHE A 68 22.14 -11.99 -1.87
N ALA A 69 23.05 -12.30 -2.79
CA ALA A 69 23.69 -11.29 -3.64
C ALA A 69 22.99 -11.09 -4.99
N SER A 70 22.18 -12.08 -5.42
CA SER A 70 21.53 -12.07 -6.73
C SER A 70 20.18 -12.78 -6.71
N LEU A 71 19.33 -12.48 -7.69
CA LEU A 71 18.08 -13.21 -7.92
C LEU A 71 18.31 -14.71 -8.14
N ALA A 72 19.36 -15.10 -8.87
CA ALA A 72 19.65 -16.50 -9.15
C ALA A 72 19.91 -17.30 -7.86
N GLU A 73 20.65 -16.72 -6.92
CA GLU A 73 20.91 -17.32 -5.60
C GLU A 73 19.62 -17.44 -4.78
N LEU A 74 18.80 -16.38 -4.79
CA LEU A 74 17.50 -16.37 -4.13
C LEU A 74 16.59 -17.48 -4.69
N LEU A 75 16.53 -17.65 -6.01
CA LEU A 75 15.70 -18.66 -6.66
C LEU A 75 16.23 -20.08 -6.43
N ALA A 76 17.55 -20.27 -6.42
CA ALA A 76 18.18 -21.56 -6.13
C ALA A 76 17.84 -22.04 -4.70
N GLU A 77 17.89 -21.15 -3.71
CA GLU A 77 17.52 -21.45 -2.32
C GLU A 77 16.05 -21.88 -2.18
N HIS A 78 15.17 -21.34 -3.02
CA HIS A 78 13.72 -21.67 -3.04
C HIS A 78 13.36 -22.76 -4.06
N GLU A 79 14.34 -23.47 -4.63
CA GLU A 79 14.16 -24.53 -5.63
C GLU A 79 13.30 -24.06 -6.83
N CYS A 80 13.45 -22.81 -7.24
CA CYS A 80 12.67 -22.19 -8.31
C CYS A 80 13.52 -22.03 -9.58
N ALA A 81 12.99 -22.50 -10.72
CA ALA A 81 13.62 -22.26 -12.01
C ALA A 81 13.52 -20.76 -12.38
N PRO A 82 14.55 -20.16 -12.99
CA PRO A 82 14.53 -18.74 -13.37
C PRO A 82 13.38 -18.41 -14.32
N GLU A 83 13.03 -19.33 -15.23
CA GLU A 83 11.92 -19.18 -16.18
C GLU A 83 10.54 -19.18 -15.52
N SER A 84 10.44 -19.65 -14.27
CA SER A 84 9.17 -19.72 -13.54
C SER A 84 8.79 -18.40 -12.86
N VAL A 85 9.61 -17.37 -13.04
CA VAL A 85 9.56 -16.10 -12.33
C VAL A 85 9.63 -14.95 -13.32
N ARG A 86 8.81 -13.93 -13.11
CA ARG A 86 8.82 -12.69 -13.87
C ARG A 86 9.11 -11.55 -12.90
N VAL A 87 10.10 -10.74 -13.23
CA VAL A 87 10.44 -9.53 -12.46
C VAL A 87 9.63 -8.37 -13.03
N PRO A 88 8.83 -7.66 -12.21
CA PRO A 88 8.13 -6.46 -12.66
C PRO A 88 9.09 -5.27 -12.78
N ASP A 89 8.85 -4.37 -13.74
CA ASP A 89 9.55 -3.08 -13.79
C ASP A 89 9.17 -2.21 -12.58
N HIS A 90 7.88 -2.25 -12.20
CA HIS A 90 7.33 -1.53 -11.04
C HIS A 90 6.59 -2.48 -10.08
N LEU A 91 7.17 -2.65 -8.89
CA LEU A 91 6.60 -3.40 -7.78
C LEU A 91 6.00 -2.43 -6.74
N ALA A 92 4.75 -2.64 -6.36
CA ALA A 92 4.13 -1.97 -5.23
C ALA A 92 3.89 -2.94 -4.08
N VAL A 93 4.08 -2.49 -2.85
CA VAL A 93 3.88 -3.30 -1.64
C VAL A 93 3.12 -2.50 -0.59
N VAL A 94 2.03 -3.07 -0.10
CA VAL A 94 1.25 -2.52 1.02
C VAL A 94 1.63 -3.27 2.29
N LEU A 95 2.33 -2.58 3.18
CA LEU A 95 2.64 -3.04 4.53
C LEU A 95 1.55 -2.51 5.46
N ALA A 96 0.43 -3.24 5.56
CA ALA A 96 -0.62 -2.84 6.48
C ALA A 96 -0.19 -3.12 7.92
N ASP A 97 -0.46 -2.15 8.80
CA ASP A 97 -0.14 -2.23 10.21
C ASP A 97 -0.77 -3.47 10.85
N ALA A 98 0.06 -4.48 11.01
CA ALA A 98 -0.27 -5.66 11.77
C ALA A 98 0.02 -5.36 13.24
N ALA A 99 -0.95 -4.73 13.90
CA ALA A 99 -0.86 -4.37 15.31
C ALA A 99 -0.15 -5.49 16.10
N PRO A 100 1.10 -5.31 16.58
CA PRO A 100 1.79 -6.33 17.35
C PRO A 100 0.83 -6.81 18.42
N SER A 101 0.64 -8.12 18.53
CA SER A 101 -0.44 -8.67 19.34
C SER A 101 -0.42 -7.98 20.71
N SER A 102 -1.52 -7.26 21.02
CA SER A 102 -1.60 -6.40 22.20
C SER A 102 -1.21 -7.17 23.46
N LEU A 103 -1.47 -8.47 23.47
CA LEU A 103 -1.07 -9.42 24.51
C LEU A 103 0.46 -9.62 24.61
N ARG A 104 1.21 -9.73 23.50
CA ARG A 104 2.68 -9.84 23.58
C ARG A 104 3.31 -8.56 24.10
N LEU A 105 2.86 -7.41 23.62
CA LEU A 105 3.37 -6.12 24.12
C LEU A 105 2.92 -5.85 25.55
N TYR A 106 1.69 -6.21 25.90
CA TYR A 106 1.23 -6.13 27.28
C TYR A 106 2.09 -7.02 28.20
N LEU A 107 2.33 -8.28 27.81
CA LEU A 107 3.18 -9.19 28.58
C LEU A 107 4.63 -8.70 28.64
N SER A 108 5.20 -8.17 27.55
CA SER A 108 6.56 -7.63 27.57
C SER A 108 6.67 -6.38 28.43
N THR A 109 5.65 -5.50 28.43
CA THR A 109 5.61 -4.33 29.32
C THR A 109 5.42 -4.73 30.78
N GLN A 110 4.61 -5.75 31.08
CA GLN A 110 4.49 -6.29 32.43
C GLN A 110 5.80 -6.94 32.90
N TRP A 111 6.48 -7.68 32.03
CA TRP A 111 7.81 -8.23 32.33
C TRP A 111 8.85 -7.13 32.56
N MET A 112 8.89 -6.10 31.72
CA MET A 112 9.79 -4.95 31.93
C MET A 112 9.49 -4.24 33.26
N ARG A 113 8.20 -4.03 33.59
CA ARG A 113 7.80 -3.45 34.89
C ARG A 113 8.26 -4.29 36.08
N LEU A 114 8.21 -5.62 35.97
CA LEU A 114 8.69 -6.52 37.04
C LEU A 114 10.21 -6.45 37.22
N HIS A 115 10.97 -6.11 36.18
CA HIS A 115 12.44 -6.07 36.21
C HIS A 115 13.00 -4.66 36.42
N SER A 116 12.22 -3.60 36.17
CA SER A 116 12.62 -2.22 36.44
C SER A 116 11.92 -1.70 37.70
N SER A 117 12.64 -1.66 38.83
CA SER A 117 12.13 -1.17 40.12
C SER A 117 11.84 0.34 40.18
N SER A 118 12.09 1.07 39.10
CA SER A 118 11.89 2.52 39.04
C SER A 118 11.73 2.97 37.60
N THR A 119 10.52 2.88 37.03
CA THR A 119 10.16 3.71 35.88
C THR A 119 8.72 4.18 35.99
N LYS A 120 8.54 5.50 35.87
CA LYS A 120 7.26 6.15 35.62
C LYS A 120 6.55 5.37 34.52
N SER A 121 5.24 5.15 34.66
CA SER A 121 4.38 4.50 33.66
C SER A 121 4.67 5.07 32.26
N GLY A 122 5.57 4.42 31.50
CA GLY A 122 5.90 4.83 30.15
C GLY A 122 4.67 4.65 29.27
N ASP A 123 4.44 5.60 28.37
CA ASP A 123 3.32 5.56 27.43
C ASP A 123 3.44 4.31 26.55
N PHE A 124 2.65 3.29 26.87
CA PHE A 124 2.55 2.04 26.11
C PHE A 124 2.33 2.31 24.61
N HIS A 125 1.58 3.37 24.30
CA HIS A 125 1.30 3.78 22.93
C HIS A 125 2.58 4.18 22.17
N ALA A 126 3.48 4.93 22.81
CA ALA A 126 4.74 5.32 22.20
C ALA A 126 5.65 4.11 21.96
N THR A 127 5.76 3.19 22.93
CA THR A 127 6.53 1.94 22.77
C THR A 127 5.93 1.05 21.67
N TYR A 128 4.60 0.99 21.59
CA TYR A 128 3.88 0.25 20.56
C TYR A 128 4.17 0.85 19.17
N GLN A 129 4.07 2.16 19.01
CA GLN A 129 4.34 2.85 17.74
C GLN A 129 5.79 2.65 17.32
N ALA A 130 6.75 2.82 18.22
CA ALA A 130 8.16 2.57 17.95
C ALA A 130 8.44 1.13 17.48
N ALA A 131 7.76 0.13 18.07
CA ALA A 131 7.90 -1.27 17.65
C ALA A 131 7.30 -1.53 16.26
N VAL A 132 6.16 -0.91 15.94
CA VAL A 132 5.52 -0.97 14.61
C VAL A 132 6.43 -0.32 13.57
N GLU A 133 6.94 0.88 13.85
CA GLU A 133 7.87 1.59 12.97
C GLU A 133 9.16 0.80 12.75
N ALA A 134 9.77 0.25 13.80
CA ALA A 134 10.97 -0.56 13.69
C ALA A 134 10.75 -1.77 12.77
N LYS A 135 9.60 -2.44 12.90
CA LYS A 135 9.23 -3.54 12.01
C LYS A 135 9.03 -3.06 10.56
N HIS A 136 8.35 -1.93 10.33
CA HIS A 136 8.18 -1.38 8.99
C HIS A 136 9.52 -1.02 8.35
N VAL A 137 10.46 -0.48 9.12
CA VAL A 137 11.82 -0.19 8.67
C VAL A 137 12.55 -1.46 8.24
N GLU A 138 12.47 -2.53 9.03
CA GLU A 138 13.08 -3.82 8.71
C GLU A 138 12.44 -4.47 7.46
N ASP A 139 11.10 -4.46 7.38
CA ASP A 139 10.36 -5.00 6.24
C ASP A 139 10.66 -4.19 4.97
N ALA A 140 10.69 -2.85 5.05
CA ALA A 140 11.03 -1.97 3.94
C ALA A 140 12.47 -2.18 3.48
N ALA A 141 13.44 -2.28 4.39
CA ALA A 141 14.84 -2.55 4.02
C ALA A 141 14.99 -3.90 3.31
N THR A 142 14.29 -4.93 3.82
CA THR A 142 14.26 -6.25 3.21
C THR A 142 13.69 -6.19 1.79
N LEU A 143 12.56 -5.50 1.60
CA LEU A 143 11.94 -5.31 0.30
C LEU A 143 12.82 -4.53 -0.68
N ILE A 144 13.48 -3.47 -0.22
CA ILE A 144 14.41 -2.67 -1.04
C ILE A 144 15.57 -3.55 -1.51
N HIS A 145 16.16 -4.32 -0.61
CA HIS A 145 17.25 -5.22 -0.96
C HIS A 145 16.79 -6.30 -1.96
N LEU A 146 15.67 -6.96 -1.68
CA LEU A 146 15.12 -7.99 -2.58
C LEU A 146 14.79 -7.41 -3.96
N ALA A 147 14.19 -6.21 -4.03
CA ALA A 147 13.92 -5.51 -5.27
C ALA A 147 15.22 -5.20 -6.03
N ALA A 148 16.27 -4.73 -5.33
CA ALA A 148 17.56 -4.40 -5.91
C ALA A 148 18.25 -5.63 -6.53
N ILE A 149 18.36 -6.75 -5.80
CA ILE A 149 18.99 -7.98 -6.32
C ILE A 149 18.16 -8.66 -7.42
N SER A 150 16.87 -8.32 -7.51
CA SER A 150 15.95 -8.84 -8.53
C SER A 150 16.01 -8.06 -9.84
N GLY A 151 16.56 -6.84 -9.84
CA GLY A 151 16.51 -5.94 -10.99
C GLY A 151 15.19 -5.20 -11.14
N VAL A 152 14.38 -5.08 -10.09
CA VAL A 152 13.20 -4.20 -10.09
C VAL A 152 13.69 -2.76 -10.23
N ARG A 153 13.05 -1.97 -11.11
CA ARG A 153 13.46 -0.58 -11.36
C ARG A 153 12.76 0.41 -10.43
N ARG A 154 11.50 0.14 -10.10
CA ARG A 154 10.68 1.00 -9.25
C ARG A 154 10.01 0.19 -8.16
N LEU A 155 10.15 0.64 -6.92
CA LEU A 155 9.53 0.04 -5.76
C LEU A 155 8.70 1.09 -5.02
N SER A 156 7.42 0.80 -4.79
CA SER A 156 6.55 1.66 -4.00
C SER A 156 6.12 0.93 -2.74
N ILE A 157 6.47 1.45 -1.57
CA ILE A 157 6.15 0.84 -0.28
C ILE A 157 5.15 1.74 0.43
N TYR A 158 3.97 1.20 0.71
CA TYR A 158 2.92 1.91 1.42
C TYR A 158 2.82 1.42 2.87
N THR A 159 2.83 2.37 3.81
CA THR A 159 2.51 2.17 5.22
C THR A 159 1.27 2.99 5.57
N CYS A 160 0.50 2.59 6.60
CA CYS A 160 -0.67 3.38 7.00
C CYS A 160 -0.25 4.76 7.51
N GLU A 161 0.78 4.81 8.35
CA GLU A 161 1.35 6.05 8.89
C GLU A 161 2.63 6.44 8.14
N PRO A 162 2.90 7.75 7.95
CA PRO A 162 4.16 8.21 7.37
C PRO A 162 5.33 7.87 8.30
N LEU A 163 6.45 7.43 7.73
CA LEU A 163 7.64 7.14 8.50
C LEU A 163 8.25 8.43 9.06
N GLY A 164 8.45 8.49 10.37
CA GLY A 164 9.12 9.60 11.02
C GLY A 164 10.59 9.75 10.61
N ALA A 165 11.18 10.92 10.86
CA ALA A 165 12.57 11.20 10.52
C ALA A 165 13.57 10.21 11.15
N GLN A 166 13.31 9.78 12.39
CA GLN A 166 14.12 8.76 13.06
C GLN A 166 14.01 7.40 12.35
N ALA A 167 12.80 6.96 12.00
CA ALA A 167 12.58 5.71 11.26
C ALA A 167 13.33 5.71 9.91
N LEU A 168 13.37 6.85 9.20
CA LEU A 168 14.13 7.01 7.95
C LEU A 168 15.65 6.96 8.14
N GLN A 169 16.18 7.54 9.21
CA GLN A 169 17.59 7.39 9.59
C GLN A 169 17.93 5.93 9.95
N HIS A 170 17.01 5.26 10.64
CA HIS A 170 17.15 3.83 10.93
C HIS A 170 17.13 2.99 9.65
N LEU A 171 16.25 3.30 8.69
CA LEU A 171 16.16 2.62 7.40
C LEU A 171 17.46 2.77 6.61
N THR A 172 17.96 3.98 6.44
CA THR A 172 19.22 4.23 5.71
C THR A 172 20.42 3.55 6.37
N ARG A 173 20.54 3.64 7.69
CA ARG A 173 21.57 2.92 8.44
C ARG A 173 21.43 1.41 8.29
N HIS A 174 20.22 0.88 8.34
CA HIS A 174 20.00 -0.56 8.21
C HIS A 174 20.30 -1.07 6.80
N LEU A 175 19.93 -0.32 5.76
CA LEU A 175 20.31 -0.59 4.37
C LEU A 175 21.82 -0.63 4.20
N HIS A 176 22.53 0.35 4.77
CA HIS A 176 23.98 0.42 4.68
C HIS A 176 24.67 -0.72 5.45
N LEU A 177 24.29 -0.96 6.70
CA LEU A 177 24.95 -1.94 7.56
C LEU A 177 24.61 -3.39 7.20
N ALA A 178 23.34 -3.69 6.92
CA ALA A 178 22.88 -5.06 6.70
C ALA A 178 23.00 -5.50 5.24
N TYR A 179 22.86 -4.56 4.29
CA TYR A 179 22.76 -4.87 2.86
C TYR A 179 23.84 -4.20 2.00
N LYS A 180 24.70 -3.35 2.59
CA LYS A 180 25.71 -2.53 1.89
C LYS A 180 25.12 -1.55 0.87
N ILE A 181 23.82 -1.31 0.92
CA ILE A 181 23.11 -0.42 0.00
C ILE A 181 23.21 1.02 0.49
N ARG A 182 23.58 1.94 -0.42
CA ARG A 182 23.57 3.38 -0.13
C ARG A 182 22.21 3.97 -0.46
N GLY A 183 21.41 4.27 0.57
CA GLY A 183 20.13 4.97 0.40
C GLY A 183 20.31 6.48 0.35
N VAL A 184 19.95 7.12 -0.76
CA VAL A 184 19.92 8.58 -0.90
C VAL A 184 18.48 9.05 -0.68
N ILE A 185 18.22 9.76 0.42
CA ILE A 185 16.89 10.30 0.70
C ILE A 185 16.76 11.66 0.02
N HIS A 186 15.76 11.81 -0.85
CA HIS A 186 15.35 13.10 -1.38
C HIS A 186 14.24 13.67 -0.49
N PRO A 187 14.52 14.74 0.30
CA PRO A 187 13.49 15.38 1.09
C PRO A 187 12.44 15.99 0.16
N THR A 188 11.18 15.88 0.56
CA THR A 188 10.09 16.59 -0.10
C THR A 188 10.28 18.09 0.14
N SER A 189 10.59 18.84 -0.93
CA SER A 189 10.86 20.28 -0.90
C SER A 189 9.62 21.14 -0.58
N SER A 190 8.51 20.53 -0.20
CA SER A 190 7.23 21.17 0.02
C SER A 190 6.86 21.18 1.51
N GLN A 191 7.54 22.01 2.31
CA GLN A 191 7.03 22.59 3.56
C GLN A 191 7.97 23.68 4.10
N GLN A 192 8.12 24.74 3.30
CA GLN A 192 8.51 26.05 3.82
C GLN A 192 7.58 27.11 3.20
N SER A 193 6.27 26.84 3.26
CA SER A 193 5.23 27.84 3.09
C SER A 193 4.73 28.17 4.48
N GLU A 194 4.96 29.41 4.90
CA GLU A 194 4.34 30.04 6.07
C GLU A 194 2.84 29.72 6.15
N PRO A 195 2.24 29.72 7.36
CA PRO A 195 0.80 29.58 7.51
C PRO A 195 0.10 30.80 6.88
N SER A 196 -0.20 30.72 5.58
CA SER A 196 -1.14 31.64 4.96
C SER A 196 -2.50 31.38 5.57
N GLU A 197 -3.05 32.40 6.21
CA GLU A 197 -4.37 32.38 6.84
C GLU A 197 -5.43 31.69 5.98
N PRO A 198 -6.32 30.87 6.58
CA PRO A 198 -7.39 30.24 5.83
C PRO A 198 -8.39 31.29 5.35
N SER A 199 -8.43 31.53 4.04
CA SER A 199 -9.50 32.27 3.37
C SER A 199 -10.86 31.60 3.65
N PRO A 200 -11.80 32.25 4.34
CA PRO A 200 -13.00 31.61 4.86
C PRO A 200 -14.18 31.73 3.89
N TRP A 201 -14.12 31.08 2.72
CA TRP A 201 -15.22 31.16 1.74
C TRP A 201 -16.03 29.86 1.66
N LYS A 202 -17.02 29.80 2.56
CA LYS A 202 -18.40 29.33 2.35
C LYS A 202 -18.62 27.99 1.62
N TYR A 203 -18.63 26.90 2.38
CA TYR A 203 -19.55 25.76 2.12
C TYR A 203 -20.12 25.10 3.39
N THR A 204 -19.79 25.60 4.58
CA THR A 204 -20.21 25.03 5.88
C THR A 204 -21.52 25.59 6.45
N GLU A 205 -22.06 26.68 5.88
CA GLU A 205 -23.21 27.39 6.47
C GLU A 205 -24.60 26.77 6.20
N LEU A 206 -24.70 25.72 5.36
CA LEU A 206 -25.99 25.11 5.01
C LEU A 206 -26.38 23.89 5.85
N ARG A 207 -25.54 23.45 6.80
CA ARG A 207 -25.84 22.27 7.64
C ARG A 207 -26.09 22.57 9.12
N ARG A 208 -26.04 23.84 9.54
CA ARG A 208 -26.09 24.24 10.97
C ARG A 208 -27.36 25.01 11.35
N ARG A 209 -28.51 24.70 10.74
CA ARG A 209 -29.80 25.34 11.09
C ARG A 209 -30.86 24.44 11.73
N THR A 210 -30.52 23.22 12.16
CA THR A 210 -31.54 22.30 12.70
C THR A 210 -31.33 21.82 14.14
N ARG A 211 -30.40 22.38 14.93
CA ARG A 211 -30.30 22.01 16.36
C ARG A 211 -29.90 23.18 17.24
N LEU A 212 -30.88 24.03 17.55
CA LEU A 212 -30.89 24.85 18.76
C LEU A 212 -32.32 24.84 19.32
N ARG A 213 -32.56 23.96 20.30
CA ARG A 213 -33.52 24.24 21.38
C ARG A 213 -33.25 23.36 22.59
N ARG A 214 -33.15 24.03 23.75
CA ARG A 214 -33.08 23.57 25.15
C ARG A 214 -31.69 23.12 25.62
N ALA A 215 -31.01 23.91 26.46
CA ALA A 215 -31.20 24.18 27.91
C ALA A 215 -30.17 23.33 28.67
N ASP A 216 -29.50 23.69 29.76
CA ASP A 216 -29.47 24.84 30.67
C ASP A 216 -28.23 24.63 31.58
N GLY A 217 -27.73 25.70 32.23
CA GLY A 217 -26.96 25.66 33.49
C GLY A 217 -25.45 25.40 33.39
N SER A 218 -24.57 26.36 33.73
CA SER A 218 -24.00 26.65 35.08
C SER A 218 -23.01 25.55 35.55
N ASP A 219 -21.80 25.76 36.06
CA ASP A 219 -21.08 26.93 36.57
C ASP A 219 -19.55 26.62 36.63
N ALA A 220 -18.78 27.71 36.76
CA ALA A 220 -17.39 27.89 37.17
C ALA A 220 -16.53 26.70 37.68
N SER A 221 -15.23 26.71 37.32
CA SER A 221 -14.09 26.83 38.26
C SER A 221 -12.74 26.78 37.54
N THR A 222 -11.96 27.85 37.68
CA THR A 222 -10.50 27.93 37.43
C THR A 222 -9.74 27.21 38.55
N PRO A 223 -8.54 26.66 38.30
CA PRO A 223 -7.41 27.18 39.08
C PRO A 223 -6.05 27.23 38.36
N SER A 224 -5.37 28.35 38.61
CA SER A 224 -3.99 28.54 39.10
C SER A 224 -2.83 27.60 38.71
N ALA A 225 -1.72 28.27 38.36
CA ALA A 225 -0.36 27.78 38.18
C ALA A 225 0.29 27.14 39.42
N PRO A 226 1.42 26.44 39.21
CA PRO A 226 2.69 26.77 39.89
C PRO A 226 3.86 26.79 38.87
N GLY A 227 4.97 27.52 39.02
CA GLY A 227 5.86 27.68 40.17
C GLY A 227 7.21 26.99 39.84
N SER A 228 8.21 27.76 39.38
CA SER A 228 9.65 27.39 39.39
C SER A 228 10.21 27.51 40.84
N PRO A 229 11.46 27.14 41.24
CA PRO A 229 12.71 26.91 40.47
C PRO A 229 13.72 25.83 41.01
N ALA A 230 14.90 25.73 40.36
CA ALA A 230 16.21 25.19 40.84
C ALA A 230 16.27 23.69 41.23
N SER A 231 17.36 22.93 41.18
CA SER A 231 18.80 23.01 40.85
C SER A 231 19.31 21.55 40.71
N SER A 232 20.51 21.31 40.17
CA SER A 232 21.56 20.48 40.80
C SER A 232 22.53 19.88 39.77
N ASP A 233 23.79 20.18 40.01
CA ASP A 233 24.99 19.70 39.35
C ASP A 233 25.21 18.19 39.53
N SER A 234 25.90 17.57 38.58
CA SER A 234 26.93 16.56 38.83
C SER A 234 27.80 16.36 37.60
N GLU A 235 29.04 16.81 37.73
CA GLU A 235 30.20 16.44 36.93
C GLU A 235 30.59 14.98 37.21
N ALA A 236 30.99 14.25 36.18
CA ALA A 236 32.02 13.21 36.27
C ALA A 236 32.51 12.88 34.85
N ALA A 237 33.76 13.21 34.60
CA ALA A 237 34.50 12.92 33.38
C ALA A 237 35.12 11.49 33.42
N PRO A 238 36.10 11.15 32.57
CA PRO A 238 35.97 10.09 31.59
C PRO A 238 36.71 8.80 31.99
N SER A 239 36.38 7.67 31.36
CA SER A 239 37.22 6.48 31.41
C SER A 239 37.72 6.12 30.01
N SER A 240 39.03 6.34 29.85
CA SER A 240 39.92 5.75 28.87
C SER A 240 40.03 4.23 29.09
N LEU A 241 40.04 3.45 28.01
CA LEU A 241 40.72 2.16 28.07
C LEU A 241 41.28 1.75 26.69
N ASP A 242 42.57 1.46 26.78
CA ASP A 242 43.57 1.08 25.81
C ASP A 242 43.22 -0.01 24.78
N GLU A 243 43.75 0.24 23.59
CA GLU A 243 44.68 -0.62 22.85
C GLU A 243 44.64 -2.13 23.12
N THR A 244 44.22 -2.89 22.10
CA THR A 244 44.93 -4.12 21.76
C THR A 244 45.12 -4.21 20.25
N LEU A 245 46.40 -4.13 19.88
CA LEU A 245 46.98 -4.51 18.61
C LEU A 245 46.76 -6.00 18.36
N ALA A 246 46.20 -6.38 17.21
CA ALA A 246 46.53 -7.68 16.59
C ALA A 246 46.12 -7.74 15.12
N SER A 247 47.14 -7.94 14.29
CA SER A 247 47.13 -8.77 13.08
C SER A 247 46.55 -8.19 11.79
N SER A 248 47.45 -7.50 11.10
CA SER A 248 47.57 -7.46 9.64
C SER A 248 47.46 -8.86 9.01
N TYR A 249 46.39 -9.08 8.24
CA TYR A 249 46.30 -10.12 7.23
C TYR A 249 46.21 -9.44 5.87
N THR A 250 47.33 -9.36 5.15
CA THR A 250 47.36 -8.94 3.75
C THR A 250 46.94 -10.13 2.89
N ALA A 251 45.64 -10.26 2.64
CA ALA A 251 45.16 -11.10 1.57
C ALA A 251 45.28 -10.31 0.26
N GLU A 252 46.23 -10.72 -0.58
CA GLU A 252 46.36 -10.27 -1.97
C GLU A 252 45.01 -10.46 -2.68
N THR A 253 44.37 -9.36 -3.02
CA THR A 253 43.06 -9.32 -3.65
C THR A 253 43.25 -9.18 -5.15
N GLU A 254 42.93 -10.26 -5.86
CA GLU A 254 42.79 -10.30 -7.32
C GLU A 254 41.86 -9.16 -7.80
N PRO A 255 42.26 -8.36 -8.81
CA PRO A 255 41.56 -7.12 -9.19
C PRO A 255 40.30 -7.32 -10.07
N PHE A 256 39.60 -8.45 -9.95
CA PHE A 256 38.42 -8.75 -10.79
C PHE A 256 37.14 -9.14 -10.04
N SER A 257 37.03 -8.87 -8.73
CA SER A 257 35.70 -8.80 -8.12
C SER A 257 35.10 -7.43 -8.40
N TYR A 258 34.20 -7.35 -9.38
CA TYR A 258 33.31 -6.21 -9.49
C TYR A 258 32.68 -5.95 -8.12
N ASP A 259 32.83 -4.73 -7.62
CA ASP A 259 32.26 -4.25 -6.37
C ASP A 259 30.73 -4.08 -6.56
N VAL A 260 30.04 -5.20 -6.78
CA VAL A 260 28.59 -5.29 -7.04
C VAL A 260 27.76 -4.81 -5.83
N CYS A 261 28.41 -4.55 -4.70
CA CYS A 261 27.74 -4.26 -3.43
C CYS A 261 27.59 -2.77 -3.10
N SER A 262 27.97 -1.82 -3.97
CA SER A 262 27.65 -0.40 -3.76
C SER A 262 26.44 0.05 -4.57
N ALA A 263 25.38 -0.76 -4.59
CA ALA A 263 24.11 -0.35 -5.19
C ALA A 263 23.59 0.91 -4.48
N THR A 264 23.40 1.97 -5.25
CA THR A 264 22.78 3.21 -4.75
C THR A 264 21.30 3.16 -5.05
N VAL A 265 20.48 3.47 -4.05
CA VAL A 265 19.03 3.43 -4.12
C VAL A 265 18.49 4.81 -3.78
N ASP A 266 17.65 5.35 -4.66
CA ASP A 266 17.08 6.68 -4.50
C ASP A 266 15.74 6.55 -3.77
N ILE A 267 15.69 6.99 -2.52
CA ILE A 267 14.53 6.91 -1.64
C ILE A 267 13.81 8.25 -1.65
N ARG A 268 12.53 8.22 -2.01
CA ARG A 268 11.64 9.37 -2.13
C ARG A 268 10.48 9.23 -1.14
N LEU A 269 10.11 10.34 -0.51
CA LEU A 269 9.00 10.39 0.44
C LEU A 269 7.77 11.00 -0.25
N GLY A 270 6.67 10.26 -0.29
CA GLY A 270 5.41 10.71 -0.90
C GLY A 270 5.49 11.00 -2.40
N LEU A 271 4.44 11.61 -2.94
CA LEU A 271 4.23 11.81 -4.38
C LEU A 271 4.65 13.21 -4.91
N SER A 272 5.38 14.01 -4.14
CA SER A 272 5.46 15.46 -4.39
C SER A 272 6.60 15.98 -5.29
N SER A 273 7.23 15.18 -6.15
CA SER A 273 8.24 15.74 -7.10
C SER A 273 8.38 14.98 -8.43
N PRO A 274 8.47 15.66 -9.58
CA PRO A 274 8.64 15.01 -10.88
C PRO A 274 10.10 14.69 -11.25
N THR A 275 11.09 14.90 -10.37
CA THR A 275 12.49 14.59 -10.72
C THR A 275 12.73 13.08 -10.79
N LEU A 276 12.68 12.52 -11.99
CA LEU A 276 13.28 11.23 -12.30
C LEU A 276 14.80 11.41 -12.42
N PRO A 277 15.62 10.77 -11.58
CA PRO A 277 17.01 10.56 -11.93
C PRO A 277 17.07 9.70 -13.20
N SER A 278 17.96 10.06 -14.13
CA SER A 278 18.20 9.37 -15.40
C SER A 278 18.99 8.06 -15.23
N ASP A 279 19.38 7.73 -14.01
CA ASP A 279 20.29 6.64 -13.72
C ASP A 279 19.56 5.31 -13.52
N PRO A 280 20.24 4.17 -13.80
CA PRO A 280 19.66 2.82 -13.67
C PRO A 280 19.47 2.35 -12.22
N SER A 281 19.49 3.26 -11.25
CA SER A 281 19.29 2.96 -9.83
C SER A 281 17.84 2.54 -9.55
N LEU A 282 17.65 1.67 -8.55
CA LEU A 282 16.32 1.35 -8.02
C LEU A 282 15.72 2.61 -7.40
N GLN A 283 14.55 3.00 -7.90
CA GLN A 283 13.78 4.13 -7.37
C GLN A 283 12.79 3.61 -6.33
N VAL A 284 12.89 4.10 -5.09
CA VAL A 284 12.01 3.71 -3.99
C VAL A 284 11.11 4.89 -3.62
N VAL A 285 9.81 4.68 -3.62
CA VAL A 285 8.82 5.68 -3.16
C VAL A 285 8.14 5.15 -1.91
N LEU A 286 8.32 5.83 -0.79
CA LEU A 286 7.66 5.54 0.48
C LEU A 286 6.36 6.34 0.54
N LEU A 287 5.24 5.63 0.53
CA LEU A 287 3.88 6.16 0.49
C LEU A 287 3.20 5.99 1.85
N SER A 288 2.25 6.88 2.12
CA SER A 288 1.43 6.88 3.32
C SER A 288 -0.04 7.12 3.00
N HIS A 289 -0.93 7.07 4.01
CA HIS A 289 -2.34 7.44 3.82
C HIS A 289 -2.53 8.85 3.23
N CYS A 290 -1.59 9.77 3.48
CA CYS A 290 -1.60 11.12 2.93
C CYS A 290 -1.52 11.12 1.39
N ASP A 291 -0.91 10.10 0.79
CA ASP A 291 -0.70 9.99 -0.67
C ASP A 291 -1.87 9.32 -1.41
N GLY A 292 -2.90 8.88 -0.67
CA GLY A 292 -4.05 8.15 -1.18
C GLY A 292 -5.11 9.03 -1.83
N GLN A 293 -6.35 8.87 -1.37
CA GLN A 293 -7.52 9.54 -1.97
C GLN A 293 -7.49 11.06 -1.82
N ASP A 294 -7.00 11.57 -0.68
CA ASP A 294 -6.99 13.01 -0.41
C ASP A 294 -5.99 13.75 -1.30
N HIS A 295 -4.79 13.20 -1.50
CA HIS A 295 -3.82 13.76 -2.44
C HIS A 295 -4.31 13.70 -3.89
N PHE A 296 -4.93 12.59 -4.29
CA PHE A 296 -5.57 12.50 -5.60
C PHE A 296 -6.65 13.59 -5.79
N ALA A 297 -7.55 13.74 -4.80
CA ALA A 297 -8.59 14.76 -4.84
C ALA A 297 -8.00 16.18 -4.87
N HIS A 298 -6.89 16.42 -4.17
CA HIS A 298 -6.16 17.67 -4.21
C HIS A 298 -5.60 17.97 -5.61
N LEU A 299 -4.87 17.02 -6.22
CA LEU A 299 -4.32 17.20 -7.57
C LEU A 299 -5.43 17.41 -8.62
N VAL A 300 -6.50 16.62 -8.58
CA VAL A 300 -7.65 16.79 -9.47
C VAL A 300 -8.30 18.16 -9.25
N SER A 301 -8.45 18.59 -8.01
CA SER A 301 -9.01 19.90 -7.69
C SER A 301 -8.12 21.01 -8.25
N THR A 302 -6.80 20.94 -8.07
CA THR A 302 -5.84 21.89 -8.64
C THR A 302 -5.96 21.94 -10.16
N HIS A 303 -6.02 20.78 -10.84
CA HIS A 303 -6.22 20.70 -12.28
C HIS A 303 -7.50 21.41 -12.74
N VAL A 304 -8.61 21.15 -12.05
CA VAL A 304 -9.91 21.75 -12.35
C VAL A 304 -9.87 23.26 -12.13
N HIS A 305 -9.20 23.75 -11.08
CA HIS A 305 -9.05 25.18 -10.80
C HIS A 305 -8.19 25.89 -11.85
N GLU A 306 -7.05 25.31 -12.23
CA GLU A 306 -6.18 25.85 -13.29
C GLU A 306 -6.94 25.96 -14.61
N ARG A 307 -7.70 24.92 -14.95
CA ARG A 307 -8.56 24.91 -16.12
C ARG A 307 -9.68 25.95 -16.03
N ALA A 308 -10.39 26.04 -14.92
CA ALA A 308 -11.42 27.05 -14.72
C ALA A 308 -10.85 28.47 -14.84
N ARG A 309 -9.68 28.72 -14.26
CA ARG A 309 -8.96 30.00 -14.37
C ARG A 309 -8.59 30.31 -15.81
N SER A 310 -8.05 29.32 -16.55
CA SER A 310 -7.73 29.46 -17.97
C SER A 310 -8.97 29.76 -18.80
N TYR A 311 -10.09 29.07 -18.57
CA TYR A 311 -11.36 29.36 -19.25
C TYR A 311 -11.85 30.78 -18.95
N LEU A 312 -11.81 31.21 -17.69
CA LEU A 312 -12.23 32.56 -17.31
C LEU A 312 -11.35 33.63 -17.95
N SER A 313 -10.04 33.47 -17.95
CA SER A 313 -9.11 34.47 -18.51
C SER A 313 -9.12 34.50 -20.04
N THR A 314 -9.09 33.34 -20.69
CA THR A 314 -8.92 33.24 -22.14
C THR A 314 -10.23 33.35 -22.91
N VAL A 315 -11.37 32.98 -22.31
CA VAL A 315 -12.68 32.99 -22.98
C VAL A 315 -13.57 34.09 -22.44
N VAL A 316 -13.82 34.11 -21.13
CA VAL A 316 -14.85 35.01 -20.56
C VAL A 316 -14.35 36.46 -20.53
N LEU A 317 -13.18 36.71 -19.95
CA LEU A 317 -12.64 38.07 -19.81
C LEU A 317 -12.23 38.66 -21.17
N SER A 318 -11.74 37.84 -22.10
CA SER A 318 -11.40 38.28 -23.47
C SER A 318 -12.64 38.67 -24.28
N ASP A 319 -13.73 37.90 -24.20
CA ASP A 319 -15.00 38.23 -24.86
C ASP A 319 -15.63 39.50 -24.26
N ILE A 320 -15.51 39.70 -22.94
CA ILE A 320 -15.97 40.93 -22.27
C ILE A 320 -15.15 42.14 -22.75
N ALA A 321 -13.82 42.02 -22.82
CA ALA A 321 -12.95 43.12 -23.23
C ALA A 321 -13.08 43.49 -24.72
N SER A 322 -13.41 42.53 -25.59
CA SER A 322 -13.50 42.74 -27.05
C SER A 322 -14.88 43.18 -27.55
N SER A 323 -15.93 43.04 -26.73
CA SER A 323 -17.31 43.31 -27.14
C SER A 323 -17.75 44.75 -26.83
N SER A 324 -17.83 45.61 -27.85
CA SER A 324 -18.33 46.99 -27.71
C SER A 324 -19.85 47.10 -27.54
N ARG A 325 -20.63 46.04 -27.83
CA ARG A 325 -22.09 45.97 -27.60
C ARG A 325 -22.46 44.68 -26.88
N PHE A 326 -22.67 44.78 -25.57
CA PHE A 326 -23.01 43.65 -24.71
C PHE A 326 -24.42 43.11 -24.96
N SER A 327 -24.53 41.99 -25.67
CA SER A 327 -25.73 41.15 -25.64
C SER A 327 -25.47 39.94 -24.74
N ALA A 328 -25.91 40.05 -23.48
CA ALA A 328 -25.69 39.02 -22.46
C ALA A 328 -26.25 37.64 -22.88
N SER A 329 -27.35 37.60 -23.64
CA SER A 329 -27.97 36.36 -24.11
C SER A 329 -27.17 35.66 -25.22
N ARG A 330 -26.56 36.42 -26.14
CA ARG A 330 -25.68 35.87 -27.20
C ARG A 330 -24.36 35.36 -26.61
N LEU A 331 -23.72 36.14 -25.75
CA LEU A 331 -22.47 35.74 -25.09
C LEU A 331 -22.68 34.52 -24.21
N ARG A 332 -23.79 34.43 -23.46
CA ARG A 332 -24.09 33.25 -22.65
C ARG A 332 -24.21 31.98 -23.48
N LYS A 333 -24.90 32.00 -24.64
CA LYS A 333 -24.98 30.83 -25.53
C LYS A 333 -23.59 30.44 -26.06
N ALA A 334 -22.79 31.41 -26.48
CA ALA A 334 -21.43 31.17 -26.94
C ALA A 334 -20.56 30.57 -25.82
N TRP A 335 -20.59 31.12 -24.61
CA TRP A 335 -19.88 30.61 -23.45
C TRP A 335 -20.30 29.19 -23.07
N VAL A 336 -21.60 28.88 -23.06
CA VAL A 336 -22.07 27.51 -22.79
C VAL A 336 -21.50 26.53 -23.81
N SER A 337 -21.54 26.86 -25.11
CA SER A 337 -20.97 25.99 -26.15
C SER A 337 -19.44 25.84 -26.05
N ARG A 338 -18.72 26.90 -25.67
CA ARG A 338 -17.26 26.85 -25.45
C ARG A 338 -16.91 26.05 -24.20
N ARG A 339 -17.70 26.18 -23.12
CA ARG A 339 -17.57 25.40 -21.90
C ARG A 339 -17.77 23.91 -22.18
N GLU A 340 -18.77 23.55 -22.99
CA GLU A 340 -19.01 22.15 -23.37
C GLU A 340 -17.80 21.53 -24.07
N ARG A 341 -17.15 22.26 -24.99
CA ARG A 341 -15.90 21.80 -25.60
C ARG A 341 -14.78 21.67 -24.56
N PHE A 342 -14.65 22.66 -23.68
CA PHE A 342 -13.60 22.67 -22.66
C PHE A 342 -13.75 21.54 -21.61
N VAL A 343 -15.00 21.13 -21.33
CA VAL A 343 -15.33 19.98 -20.48
C VAL A 343 -15.21 18.67 -21.25
N GLY A 344 -15.59 18.62 -22.53
CA GLY A 344 -15.38 17.45 -23.40
C GLY A 344 -13.90 17.09 -23.58
N ASP A 345 -13.04 18.07 -23.39
CA ASP A 345 -11.58 17.99 -23.37
C ASP A 345 -11.01 17.41 -22.05
N LEU A 346 -11.85 16.98 -21.11
CA LEU A 346 -11.45 16.23 -19.91
C LEU A 346 -11.61 14.72 -20.19
N ASP A 347 -10.55 14.10 -20.65
CA ASP A 347 -10.47 12.65 -20.81
C ASP A 347 -9.54 12.03 -19.75
N VAL A 348 -9.58 10.70 -19.65
CA VAL A 348 -8.73 9.94 -18.72
C VAL A 348 -7.24 10.12 -19.06
N ALA A 349 -6.90 10.21 -20.35
CA ALA A 349 -5.52 10.32 -20.81
C ALA A 349 -4.85 11.65 -20.38
N ARG A 350 -5.57 12.78 -20.46
CA ARG A 350 -5.09 14.08 -20.02
C ARG A 350 -5.00 14.15 -18.50
N LEU A 351 -5.95 13.53 -17.79
CA LEU A 351 -5.85 13.42 -16.34
C LEU A 351 -4.62 12.57 -15.94
N ASP A 352 -4.37 11.46 -16.63
CA ASP A 352 -3.17 10.64 -16.42
C ASP A 352 -1.88 11.41 -16.67
N ALA A 353 -1.82 12.18 -17.75
CA ALA A 353 -0.67 13.02 -18.06
C ALA A 353 -0.45 14.11 -16.99
N HIS A 354 -1.52 14.73 -16.51
CA HIS A 354 -1.45 15.74 -15.45
C HIS A 354 -0.97 15.13 -14.13
N LEU A 355 -1.53 13.99 -13.73
CA LEU A 355 -1.13 13.27 -12.52
C LEU A 355 0.34 12.83 -12.59
N ARG A 356 0.79 12.24 -13.70
CA ARG A 356 2.20 11.90 -13.92
C ARG A 356 3.11 13.12 -13.88
N GLY A 357 2.70 14.22 -14.52
CA GLY A 357 3.44 15.49 -14.48
C GLY A 357 3.54 16.09 -13.07
N ALA A 358 2.55 15.83 -12.21
CA ALA A 358 2.55 16.22 -10.81
C ALA A 358 3.36 15.27 -9.90
N GLY A 359 3.93 14.19 -10.44
CA GLY A 359 4.68 13.19 -9.67
C GLY A 359 3.80 12.10 -9.02
N TYR A 360 2.53 11.99 -9.42
CA TYR A 360 1.64 10.93 -8.95
C TYR A 360 2.14 9.55 -9.39
N LEU A 361 1.70 8.51 -8.67
CA LEU A 361 2.19 7.16 -8.86
C LEU A 361 1.86 6.60 -10.26
N ASP A 362 2.86 6.04 -10.93
CA ASP A 362 2.70 5.25 -12.16
C ASP A 362 1.99 3.91 -11.88
N GLU A 363 1.48 3.26 -12.93
CA GLU A 363 0.80 1.96 -12.82
C GLU A 363 1.80 0.83 -12.48
N PRO A 364 1.72 0.21 -11.29
CA PRO A 364 2.56 -0.93 -10.96
C PRO A 364 2.09 -2.18 -11.69
N GLU A 365 3.04 -3.04 -12.07
CA GLU A 365 2.72 -4.35 -12.66
C GLU A 365 2.19 -5.33 -11.62
N LEU A 366 2.78 -5.29 -10.41
CA LEU A 366 2.46 -6.19 -9.31
C LEU A 366 2.26 -5.39 -8.02
N LEU A 367 1.13 -5.61 -7.36
CA LEU A 367 0.84 -5.11 -6.02
C LEU A 367 0.81 -6.27 -5.02
N VAL A 368 1.76 -6.28 -4.08
CA VAL A 368 1.80 -7.22 -2.95
C VAL A 368 1.08 -6.60 -1.77
N VAL A 369 -0.03 -7.20 -1.33
CA VAL A 369 -0.78 -6.73 -0.17
C VAL A 369 -0.49 -7.62 1.03
N ARG A 370 0.19 -7.07 2.03
CA ARG A 370 0.38 -7.70 3.33
C ARG A 370 -0.61 -7.12 4.33
N GLY A 371 -1.76 -7.78 4.45
CA GLY A 371 -2.86 -7.33 5.31
C GLY A 371 -2.68 -7.70 6.79
N SER A 372 -3.31 -6.93 7.68
CA SER A 372 -3.33 -7.17 9.12
C SER A 372 -4.31 -8.26 9.56
N ARG A 373 -5.30 -8.58 8.73
CA ARG A 373 -6.32 -9.62 8.99
C ARG A 373 -6.40 -10.60 7.82
N PRO A 374 -6.27 -11.91 8.06
CA PRO A 374 -6.24 -12.92 6.99
C PRO A 374 -7.57 -13.05 6.24
N SER A 375 -8.69 -12.58 6.80
CA SER A 375 -10.01 -12.67 6.18
C SER A 375 -10.40 -11.44 5.36
N LEU A 376 -9.57 -10.40 5.32
CA LEU A 376 -9.98 -9.09 4.85
C LEU A 376 -9.01 -8.56 3.79
N ARG A 377 -9.42 -8.67 2.53
CA ARG A 377 -8.68 -8.14 1.38
C ARG A 377 -9.02 -6.67 1.21
N ARG A 378 -8.08 -5.78 1.51
CA ARG A 378 -8.22 -4.31 1.36
C ARG A 378 -6.90 -3.70 0.92
N LEU A 379 -6.98 -2.52 0.31
CA LEU A 379 -5.83 -1.72 -0.13
C LEU A 379 -5.32 -0.75 0.94
N TYR A 380 -6.00 -0.66 2.10
CA TYR A 380 -5.58 0.14 3.26
C TYR A 380 -5.34 1.64 2.99
N GLY A 381 -5.90 2.19 1.91
CA GLY A 381 -5.72 3.59 1.52
C GLY A 381 -4.67 3.81 0.42
N PHE A 382 -4.04 2.75 -0.08
CA PHE A 382 -3.13 2.82 -1.22
C PHE A 382 -3.77 3.53 -2.43
N PRO A 383 -3.02 4.37 -3.18
CA PRO A 383 -3.50 5.05 -4.38
C PRO A 383 -4.28 4.14 -5.33
N ALA A 384 -5.58 4.40 -5.52
CA ALA A 384 -6.44 3.52 -6.30
C ALA A 384 -6.37 3.75 -7.82
N TRP A 385 -6.09 4.99 -8.23
CA TRP A 385 -6.05 5.39 -9.63
C TRP A 385 -5.07 4.58 -10.53
N PRO A 386 -3.86 4.22 -10.07
CA PRO A 386 -2.90 3.45 -10.88
C PRO A 386 -3.17 1.94 -10.90
N LEU A 387 -4.20 1.42 -10.21
CA LEU A 387 -4.41 -0.02 -10.04
C LEU A 387 -5.38 -0.65 -11.06
N ARG A 388 -5.38 -0.18 -12.31
CA ARG A 388 -6.43 -0.58 -13.28
C ARG A 388 -6.17 -1.94 -13.89
N ILE A 389 -4.91 -2.21 -14.22
CA ILE A 389 -4.44 -3.48 -14.79
C ILE A 389 -3.35 -4.13 -13.92
N THR A 390 -3.05 -3.58 -12.74
CA THR A 390 -2.10 -4.17 -11.80
C THR A 390 -2.53 -5.55 -11.32
N ASP A 391 -1.61 -6.52 -11.38
CA ASP A 391 -1.82 -7.83 -10.77
C ASP A 391 -1.69 -7.75 -9.25
N LEU A 392 -2.66 -8.30 -8.51
CA LEU A 392 -2.67 -8.26 -7.05
C LEU A 392 -2.21 -9.58 -6.45
N PHE A 393 -1.12 -9.59 -5.69
CA PHE A 393 -0.70 -10.73 -4.87
C PHE A 393 -1.16 -10.52 -3.42
N TYR A 394 -1.92 -11.48 -2.91
CA TYR A 394 -2.36 -11.55 -1.51
C TYR A 394 -2.28 -13.00 -1.07
N ASP A 395 -1.63 -13.24 0.06
CA ASP A 395 -1.49 -14.56 0.65
C ASP A 395 -2.06 -14.54 2.08
N GLU A 396 -3.12 -15.33 2.27
CA GLU A 396 -3.85 -15.48 3.53
C GLU A 396 -3.01 -16.17 4.62
N THR A 397 -1.97 -16.90 4.22
CA THR A 397 -1.09 -17.62 5.13
C THR A 397 0.00 -16.73 5.72
N LEU A 398 0.15 -15.51 5.20
CA LEU A 398 1.10 -14.52 5.72
C LEU A 398 0.72 -14.15 7.15
N GLN A 399 1.64 -14.43 8.08
CA GLN A 399 1.49 -13.95 9.44
C GLN A 399 1.69 -12.43 9.43
N PRO A 400 0.68 -11.66 9.86
CA PRO A 400 0.72 -10.21 9.78
C PRO A 400 1.85 -9.66 10.67
N HIS A 401 2.11 -10.29 11.83
CA HIS A 401 3.16 -9.87 12.77
C HIS A 401 4.57 -10.37 12.42
N ALA A 402 4.71 -11.30 11.48
CA ALA A 402 6.04 -11.77 11.08
C ALA A 402 6.77 -10.68 10.28
N ARG A 403 8.09 -10.80 10.16
CA ARG A 403 8.88 -10.02 9.19
C ARG A 403 8.58 -10.48 7.77
N TYR A 404 8.82 -9.62 6.79
CA TYR A 404 8.61 -9.94 5.38
C TYR A 404 9.66 -10.97 4.97
N ALA A 405 9.22 -12.11 4.44
CA ALA A 405 10.12 -13.22 4.20
C ALA A 405 10.45 -13.37 2.71
N THR A 406 11.63 -13.92 2.42
CA THR A 406 12.11 -14.12 1.04
C THR A 406 11.21 -15.04 0.22
N HIS A 407 10.62 -16.05 0.85
CA HIS A 407 9.65 -16.93 0.18
C HIS A 407 8.37 -16.20 -0.27
N ASP A 408 7.93 -15.17 0.47
CA ASP A 408 6.74 -14.36 0.13
C ASP A 408 7.01 -13.57 -1.16
N PHE A 409 8.23 -13.03 -1.26
CA PHE A 409 8.71 -12.31 -2.43
C PHE A 409 8.76 -13.21 -3.67
N VAL A 410 9.40 -14.39 -3.56
CA VAL A 410 9.49 -15.35 -4.67
C VAL A 410 8.11 -15.85 -5.08
N ALA A 411 7.21 -16.10 -4.12
CA ALA A 411 5.83 -16.49 -4.40
C ALA A 411 5.09 -15.40 -5.19
N ALA A 412 5.31 -14.12 -4.87
CA ALA A 412 4.73 -13.00 -5.58
C ALA A 412 5.22 -12.92 -7.04
N LEU A 413 6.53 -13.04 -7.26
CA LEU A 413 7.10 -13.02 -8.61
C LEU A 413 6.67 -14.23 -9.45
N ARG A 414 6.54 -15.41 -8.84
CA ARG A 414 5.97 -16.61 -9.48
C ARG A 414 4.51 -16.43 -9.86
N LYS A 415 3.73 -15.72 -9.04
CA LYS A 415 2.34 -15.40 -9.37
C LYS A 415 2.29 -14.52 -10.61
N LEU A 416 3.13 -13.48 -10.66
CA LEU A 416 3.20 -12.59 -11.82
C LEU A 416 3.62 -13.32 -13.10
N ALA A 417 4.57 -14.26 -13.01
CA ALA A 417 4.99 -15.08 -14.16
C ALA A 417 3.85 -15.89 -14.78
N ARG A 418 2.85 -16.27 -13.98
CA ARG A 418 1.67 -17.04 -14.41
C ARG A 418 0.50 -16.15 -14.81
N ALA A 419 0.59 -14.84 -14.58
CA ALA A 419 -0.47 -13.92 -14.89
C ALA A 419 -0.47 -13.59 -16.38
N GLU A 420 -1.62 -13.77 -17.02
CA GLU A 420 -1.86 -13.37 -18.40
C GLU A 420 -2.91 -12.26 -18.40
N GLN A 421 -2.49 -11.05 -18.79
CA GLN A 421 -3.38 -9.89 -18.83
C GLN A 421 -4.12 -9.86 -20.16
N ARG A 422 -5.42 -10.13 -20.12
CA ARG A 422 -6.27 -10.15 -21.31
C ARG A 422 -6.91 -8.81 -21.66
N HIS A 423 -6.78 -7.81 -20.78
CA HIS A 423 -7.31 -6.46 -20.97
C HIS A 423 -8.79 -6.41 -21.44
N GLY A 424 -9.60 -7.37 -20.98
CA GLY A 424 -11.02 -7.48 -21.34
C GLY A 424 -11.34 -8.17 -22.68
N LYS A 425 -10.35 -8.69 -23.41
CA LYS A 425 -10.54 -9.55 -24.60
C LYS A 425 -10.61 -11.01 -24.20
#